data_AF-A0A9D5V8X3-F1
#
_entry.id   AF-A0A9D5V8X3-F1
#
_cell.length_a   1.000
_cell.length_b   1.000
_cell.length_c   1.000
_cell.angle_alpha   90.00
_cell.angle_beta   90.00
_cell.angle_gamma   90.00
#
_symmetry.space_group_name_H-M   'P 1'
#
loop_
_entity.id
_entity.type
_entity.pdbx_description
1 polymer ?
#
loop_
_entity_poly.entity_id
_entity_poly.type
_entity_poly.pdbx_seq_one_letter_code
_entity_poly.pdbx_strand_id
1 'polypeptide(L)'
;MGSKQPLSGRAWIPDDLKDRLSKADGHINATERRLWNETERGLWSAHQAVARIAEVWLRLEERLGELPEVEKYLPSDIMQARIGALEREATSGPLGDAWTELTAADAAIRAEPFSSPPNEDRASLEAGLARQSRYLDALRNLKRVVEDDVVARYISLRPGDWARLPDGHVGRLIDRRGLTGQFLIPDIAQTAPSQGIRLYALGYAAIHAIDPPLPAPVGAASWYWLTEAERRWGDVHQLINADWLTASALYAAMNGLLDVAAKAWWIAFEPDSRWVSWEHTYPQQHVSLLRDKAPDAIAVPLESALQRTEALHRTSISARGNLPPYGPREAAAILNLARQGIEALEDLLAPEVDLAPKEWIEVVGHGPGRIAFRHGATLIIDLGDGGVLSTSLFATRFRRIDPPEESSVPNLDRQHARWLWFACHPEDCLGRAVCPCCGLPGIEGSGVCVLCGWTHDGGDFGRHRRSRVHAGLNLDLGRRRFEALGYAVPPDDTPPGHRAAWLDPFVLAAKRRLVEALDALADHKLDDTGDPLGSIRALWRTYEERLSAETNNRRAPS
;
A
#
# COMPACT_ATOMS: atom_id res chain seq x y z
N MET A 1 -1.88 -20.56 -45.46
CA MET A 1 -0.54 -19.97 -45.67
C MET A 1 -0.71 -18.53 -46.07
N GLY A 2 -0.62 -17.62 -45.10
CA GLY A 2 -0.58 -16.18 -45.33
C GLY A 2 0.46 -15.65 -44.36
N SER A 3 1.69 -15.45 -44.86
CA SER A 3 2.79 -14.94 -44.06
C SER A 3 2.45 -13.53 -43.61
N LYS A 4 2.10 -13.37 -42.33
CA LYS A 4 2.29 -12.09 -41.65
C LYS A 4 3.79 -11.81 -41.71
N GLN A 5 4.19 -10.85 -42.53
CA GLN A 5 5.52 -10.27 -42.42
C GLN A 5 5.70 -9.82 -40.97
N PRO A 6 6.82 -10.17 -40.32
CA PRO A 6 7.14 -9.57 -39.03
C PRO A 6 7.37 -8.09 -39.28
N LEU A 7 6.67 -7.21 -38.56
CA LEU A 7 7.05 -5.79 -38.45
C LEU A 7 8.39 -5.74 -37.71
N SER A 8 9.48 -6.01 -38.44
CA SER A 8 10.85 -5.76 -38.01
C SER A 8 11.10 -4.27 -38.14
N GLY A 9 10.62 -3.51 -37.16
CA GLY A 9 10.91 -2.09 -37.01
C GLY A 9 10.70 -1.74 -35.55
N ARG A 10 11.78 -1.64 -34.77
CA ARG A 10 11.71 -1.13 -33.40
C ARG A 10 11.04 0.24 -33.45
N ALA A 11 9.98 0.43 -32.67
CA ALA A 11 9.33 1.72 -32.51
C ALA A 11 10.32 2.68 -31.82
N TRP A 12 10.98 3.52 -32.61
CA TRP A 12 11.99 4.47 -32.15
C TRP A 12 11.49 5.88 -32.48
N ILE A 13 11.48 6.76 -31.49
CA ILE A 13 11.21 8.18 -31.73
C ILE A 13 12.37 8.73 -32.56
N PRO A 14 12.13 9.31 -33.75
CA PRO A 14 13.18 9.92 -34.57
C PRO A 14 14.05 10.91 -33.78
N ASP A 15 15.37 10.85 -33.96
CA ASP A 15 16.33 11.64 -33.17
C ASP A 15 16.13 13.14 -33.37
N ASP A 16 15.70 13.56 -34.56
CA ASP A 16 15.36 14.94 -34.84
C ASP A 16 14.22 15.44 -33.93
N LEU A 17 13.16 14.66 -33.71
CA LEU A 17 12.08 15.02 -32.79
C LEU A 17 12.56 15.09 -31.34
N LYS A 18 13.39 14.13 -30.90
CA LYS A 18 13.99 14.13 -29.55
C LYS A 18 14.79 15.40 -29.29
N ASP A 19 15.61 15.80 -30.25
CA ASP A 19 16.46 16.97 -30.11
C ASP A 19 15.64 18.27 -29.99
N ARG A 20 14.54 18.42 -30.74
CA ARG A 20 13.68 19.62 -30.63
C ARG A 20 13.01 19.70 -29.27
N LEU A 21 12.48 18.59 -28.77
CA LEU A 21 11.87 18.53 -27.44
C LEU A 21 12.90 18.81 -26.33
N SER A 22 14.11 18.28 -26.45
CA SER A 22 15.24 18.57 -25.55
C SER A 22 15.65 20.05 -25.58
N LYS A 23 15.69 20.68 -26.77
CA LYS A 23 15.90 22.13 -26.89
C LYS A 23 14.77 22.94 -26.26
N ALA A 24 13.51 22.51 -26.43
CA ALA A 24 12.38 23.14 -25.78
C ALA A 24 12.54 23.14 -24.25
N ASP A 25 12.95 22.02 -23.64
CA ASP A 25 13.24 21.94 -22.20
C ASP A 25 14.34 22.92 -21.77
N GLY A 26 15.43 23.00 -22.54
CA GLY A 26 16.50 23.96 -22.28
C GLY A 26 16.01 25.42 -22.25
N HIS A 27 15.06 25.75 -23.12
CA HIS A 27 14.44 27.07 -23.21
C HIS A 27 13.37 27.33 -22.14
N ILE A 28 12.61 26.31 -21.73
CA ILE A 28 11.70 26.38 -20.57
C ILE A 28 12.51 26.67 -19.29
N ASN A 29 13.61 25.94 -19.07
CA ASN A 29 14.51 26.16 -17.93
C ASN A 29 15.21 27.54 -17.98
N ALA A 30 15.47 28.08 -19.18
CA ALA A 30 15.96 29.44 -19.33
C ALA A 30 14.89 30.48 -18.99
N THR A 31 13.63 30.21 -19.36
CA THR A 31 12.47 31.05 -19.02
C THR A 31 12.31 31.15 -17.52
N GLU A 32 12.26 30.02 -16.81
CA GLU A 32 12.11 29.97 -15.34
C GLU A 32 13.14 30.84 -14.62
N ARG A 33 14.42 30.77 -15.04
CA ARG A 33 15.51 31.54 -14.42
C ARG A 33 15.51 33.03 -14.76
N ARG A 34 14.92 33.41 -15.90
CA ARG A 34 15.04 34.78 -16.45
C ARG A 34 13.78 35.61 -16.35
N LEU A 35 12.61 34.98 -16.23
CA LEU A 35 11.33 35.68 -16.31
C LEU A 35 11.23 36.83 -15.30
N TRP A 36 11.80 36.68 -14.11
CA TRP A 36 11.75 37.71 -13.06
C TRP A 36 12.81 38.81 -13.24
N ASN A 37 13.99 38.46 -13.73
CA ASN A 37 15.14 39.35 -13.78
C ASN A 37 15.25 40.11 -15.11
N GLU A 38 14.82 39.48 -16.20
CA GLU A 38 14.90 39.95 -17.58
C GLU A 38 13.64 39.48 -18.33
N THR A 39 12.46 40.01 -17.96
CA THR A 39 11.13 39.55 -18.44
C THR A 39 11.09 39.34 -19.95
N GLU A 40 11.55 40.31 -20.75
CA GLU A 40 11.58 40.18 -22.21
C GLU A 40 12.43 39.01 -22.70
N ARG A 41 13.58 38.76 -22.08
CA ARG A 41 14.45 37.64 -22.43
C ARG A 41 13.89 36.31 -21.94
N GLY A 42 13.19 36.31 -20.81
CA GLY A 42 12.39 35.18 -20.33
C GLY A 42 11.33 34.79 -21.37
N LEU A 43 10.50 35.75 -21.80
CA LEU A 43 9.48 35.55 -22.82
C LEU A 43 10.06 35.15 -24.18
N TRP A 44 11.18 35.75 -24.59
CA TRP A 44 11.88 35.34 -25.81
C TRP A 44 12.35 33.88 -25.74
N SER A 45 12.87 33.44 -24.59
CA SER A 45 13.24 32.04 -24.38
C SER A 45 12.01 31.13 -24.44
N ALA A 46 10.88 31.56 -23.87
CA ALA A 46 9.63 30.81 -23.95
C ALA A 46 9.12 30.68 -25.40
N HIS A 47 9.19 31.74 -26.21
CA HIS A 47 8.86 31.67 -27.64
C HIS A 47 9.76 30.71 -28.40
N GLN A 48 11.05 30.64 -28.07
CA GLN A 48 11.96 29.62 -28.62
C GLN A 48 11.50 28.21 -28.26
N ALA A 49 11.07 27.97 -27.01
CA ALA A 49 10.49 26.69 -26.61
C ALA A 49 9.22 26.36 -27.42
N VAL A 50 8.28 27.30 -27.52
CA VAL A 50 7.04 27.13 -28.29
C VAL A 50 7.33 26.81 -29.76
N ALA A 51 8.27 27.52 -30.40
CA ALA A 51 8.64 27.26 -31.79
C ALA A 51 9.25 25.86 -31.99
N ARG A 52 10.05 25.36 -31.03
CA ARG A 52 10.57 23.99 -31.08
C ARG A 52 9.48 22.93 -30.88
N ILE A 53 8.51 23.22 -30.01
CA ILE A 53 7.31 22.36 -29.84
C ILE A 53 6.48 22.35 -31.14
N ALA A 54 6.29 23.51 -31.77
CA ALA A 54 5.60 23.66 -33.04
C ALA A 54 6.28 22.87 -34.17
N GLU A 55 7.61 22.90 -34.27
CA GLU A 55 8.36 22.11 -35.25
C GLU A 55 8.04 20.61 -35.15
N VAL A 56 7.94 20.07 -33.93
CA VAL A 56 7.60 18.67 -33.69
C VAL A 56 6.16 18.39 -34.12
N TRP A 57 5.20 19.19 -33.63
CA TRP A 57 3.79 19.01 -33.97
C TRP A 57 3.55 19.06 -35.49
N LEU A 58 4.06 20.09 -36.16
CA LEU A 58 3.90 20.26 -37.60
C LEU A 58 4.56 19.12 -38.39
N ARG A 59 5.67 18.55 -37.88
CA ARG A 59 6.31 17.39 -38.49
C ARG A 59 5.46 16.12 -38.35
N LEU A 60 4.84 15.92 -37.19
CA LEU A 60 3.93 14.80 -36.91
C LEU A 60 2.64 14.85 -37.76
N GLU A 61 2.16 16.06 -38.05
CA GLU A 61 1.01 16.32 -38.93
C GLU A 61 1.37 16.38 -40.42
N GLU A 62 2.61 16.01 -40.77
CA GLU A 62 3.13 16.03 -42.15
C GLU A 62 3.03 17.41 -42.85
N ARG A 63 2.90 18.48 -42.06
CA ARG A 63 2.87 19.89 -42.51
C ARG A 63 4.25 20.49 -42.66
N LEU A 64 5.25 19.84 -42.07
CA LEU A 64 6.64 20.18 -42.22
C LEU A 64 7.39 18.99 -42.84
N GLY A 65 8.23 19.28 -43.84
CA GLY A 65 9.15 18.30 -44.42
C GLY A 65 10.31 17.96 -43.49
N GLU A 66 11.48 17.69 -44.05
CA GLU A 66 12.68 17.47 -43.23
C GLU A 66 13.01 18.69 -42.38
N LEU A 67 13.29 18.44 -41.10
CA LEU A 67 13.65 19.47 -40.14
C LEU A 67 15.14 19.85 -40.35
N PRO A 68 15.48 21.15 -40.52
CA PRO A 68 16.87 21.60 -40.65
C PRO A 68 17.64 21.35 -39.35
N GLU A 69 18.97 21.21 -39.42
CA GLU A 69 19.82 20.89 -38.26
C GLU A 69 19.51 21.73 -37.00
N VAL A 70 19.62 21.11 -35.82
CA VAL A 70 19.16 21.70 -34.55
C VAL A 70 20.08 22.82 -34.10
N GLU A 71 19.74 24.05 -34.46
CA GLU A 71 20.42 25.23 -33.91
C GLU A 71 20.05 25.50 -32.44
N LYS A 72 20.92 26.21 -31.72
CA LYS A 72 20.65 26.62 -30.34
C LYS A 72 19.45 27.57 -30.23
N TYR A 73 19.31 28.50 -31.17
CA TYR A 73 18.24 29.48 -31.24
C TYR A 73 17.75 29.57 -32.68
N LEU A 74 16.43 29.67 -32.86
CA LEU A 74 15.85 29.96 -34.17
C LEU A 74 15.98 31.45 -34.49
N PRO A 75 16.27 31.82 -35.76
CA PRO A 75 16.06 33.17 -36.27
C PRO A 75 14.63 33.66 -35.98
N SER A 76 14.48 34.96 -35.73
CA SER A 76 13.21 35.54 -35.25
C SER A 76 12.05 35.31 -36.22
N ASP A 77 12.30 35.46 -37.52
CA ASP A 77 11.33 35.21 -38.59
C ASP A 77 10.89 33.74 -38.63
N ILE A 78 11.82 32.79 -38.51
CA ILE A 78 11.52 31.35 -38.46
C ILE A 78 10.73 31.02 -37.18
N MET A 79 11.17 31.52 -36.03
CA MET A 79 10.50 31.32 -34.75
C MET A 79 9.04 31.79 -34.82
N GLN A 80 8.80 33.01 -35.27
CA GLN A 80 7.45 33.57 -35.40
C GLN A 80 6.60 32.82 -36.43
N ALA A 81 7.20 32.40 -37.55
CA ALA A 81 6.50 31.60 -38.55
C ALA A 81 6.03 30.23 -37.98
N ARG A 82 6.83 29.58 -37.14
CA ARG A 82 6.47 28.31 -36.48
C ARG A 82 5.38 28.50 -35.43
N ILE A 83 5.50 29.52 -34.59
CA ILE A 83 4.49 29.89 -33.59
C ILE A 83 3.15 30.17 -34.27
N GLY A 84 3.13 31.05 -35.28
CA GLY A 84 1.90 31.38 -36.00
C GLY A 84 1.32 30.20 -36.79
N ALA A 85 2.15 29.24 -37.22
CA ALA A 85 1.63 28.00 -37.81
C ALA A 85 0.95 27.12 -36.77
N LEU A 86 1.54 26.95 -35.58
CA LEU A 86 0.91 26.20 -34.49
C LEU A 86 -0.41 26.84 -34.05
N GLU A 87 -0.45 28.17 -33.92
CA GLU A 87 -1.65 28.94 -33.57
C GLU A 87 -2.83 28.64 -34.52
N ARG A 88 -2.56 28.59 -35.83
CA ARG A 88 -3.60 28.30 -36.83
C ARG A 88 -4.16 26.89 -36.72
N GLU A 89 -3.35 25.93 -36.27
CA GLU A 89 -3.76 24.54 -36.11
C GLU A 89 -4.42 24.29 -34.73
N ALA A 90 -4.00 25.02 -33.69
CA ALA A 90 -4.47 24.91 -32.31
C ALA A 90 -5.88 25.52 -32.11
N THR A 91 -6.86 25.06 -32.90
CA THR A 91 -8.22 25.61 -32.95
C THR A 91 -9.19 24.93 -31.98
N SER A 92 -8.92 23.67 -31.59
CA SER A 92 -9.76 22.90 -30.68
C SER A 92 -9.01 21.69 -30.09
N GLY A 93 -9.61 21.03 -29.09
CA GLY A 93 -9.04 19.84 -28.44
C GLY A 93 -7.86 20.16 -27.51
N PRO A 94 -7.13 19.14 -27.04
CA PRO A 94 -6.07 19.31 -26.03
C PRO A 94 -4.99 20.33 -26.43
N LEU A 95 -4.63 20.38 -27.71
CA LEU A 95 -3.66 21.36 -28.22
C LEU A 95 -4.23 22.78 -28.20
N GLY A 96 -5.47 22.97 -28.63
CA GLY A 96 -6.15 24.27 -28.60
C GLY A 96 -6.35 24.80 -27.18
N ASP A 97 -6.72 23.92 -26.25
CA ASP A 97 -6.88 24.26 -24.83
C ASP A 97 -5.53 24.67 -24.20
N ALA A 98 -4.48 23.89 -24.46
CA ALA A 98 -3.13 24.20 -23.98
C ALA A 98 -2.59 25.51 -24.59
N TRP A 99 -2.84 25.75 -25.88
CA TRP A 99 -2.48 27.00 -26.55
C TRP A 99 -3.19 28.21 -25.94
N THR A 100 -4.51 28.11 -25.77
CA THR A 100 -5.35 29.18 -25.21
C THR A 100 -4.89 29.57 -23.81
N GLU A 101 -4.63 28.59 -22.94
CA GLU A 101 -4.13 28.87 -21.58
C GLU A 101 -2.74 29.51 -21.61
N LEU A 102 -1.84 29.06 -22.50
CA LEU A 102 -0.52 29.67 -22.64
C LEU A 102 -0.61 31.13 -23.09
N THR A 103 -1.45 31.43 -24.09
CA THR A 103 -1.65 32.81 -24.56
C THR A 103 -2.28 33.69 -23.47
N ALA A 104 -3.23 33.15 -22.70
CA ALA A 104 -3.81 33.87 -21.57
C ALA A 104 -2.78 34.16 -20.46
N ALA A 105 -1.91 33.20 -20.15
CA ALA A 105 -0.84 33.36 -19.17
C ALA A 105 0.26 34.33 -19.66
N ASP A 106 0.63 34.29 -20.95
CA ASP A 106 1.56 35.24 -21.57
C ASP A 106 1.01 36.68 -21.49
N ALA A 107 -0.27 36.87 -21.87
CA ALA A 107 -0.95 38.16 -21.80
C ALA A 107 -0.98 38.71 -20.36
N ALA A 108 -1.18 37.85 -19.36
CA ALA A 108 -1.14 38.25 -17.95
C ALA A 108 0.24 38.77 -17.52
N ILE A 109 1.33 38.14 -17.98
CA ILE A 109 2.70 38.63 -17.72
C ILE A 109 2.95 39.97 -18.43
N ARG A 110 2.49 40.13 -19.67
CA ARG A 110 2.67 41.39 -20.42
C ARG A 110 1.87 42.54 -19.83
N ALA A 111 0.67 42.26 -19.31
CA ALA A 111 -0.16 43.25 -18.66
C ALA A 111 0.46 43.75 -17.35
N GLU A 112 1.12 42.85 -16.61
CA GLU A 112 1.77 43.18 -15.34
C GLU A 112 3.17 42.54 -15.25
N PRO A 113 4.18 43.13 -15.92
CA PRO A 113 5.54 42.61 -15.93
C PRO A 113 6.16 42.57 -14.53
N PHE A 114 7.06 41.61 -14.31
CA PHE A 114 7.78 41.49 -13.03
C PHE A 114 8.67 42.72 -12.78
N SER A 115 8.57 43.28 -11.58
CA SER A 115 9.45 44.34 -11.12
C SER A 115 10.80 43.76 -10.70
N SER A 116 11.89 44.35 -11.19
CA SER A 116 13.25 44.05 -10.72
C SER A 116 13.80 45.28 -9.99
N PRO A 117 14.14 45.17 -8.67
CA PRO A 117 14.01 44.00 -7.80
C PRO A 117 12.55 43.69 -7.39
N PRO A 118 12.24 42.48 -6.89
CA PRO A 118 10.93 42.18 -6.32
C PRO A 118 10.58 43.19 -5.22
N ASN A 119 9.41 43.83 -5.31
CA ASN A 119 8.94 44.74 -4.26
C ASN A 119 8.87 44.02 -2.90
N GLU A 120 9.16 44.74 -1.81
CA GLU A 120 9.07 44.21 -0.43
C GLU A 120 7.62 43.89 0.00
N ASP A 121 6.62 44.23 -0.84
CA ASP A 121 5.24 43.86 -0.60
C ASP A 121 5.00 42.37 -0.88
N ARG A 122 4.68 41.64 0.20
CA ARG A 122 4.41 40.21 0.18
C ARG A 122 3.26 39.83 -0.77
N ALA A 123 2.22 40.66 -0.86
CA ALA A 123 1.07 40.37 -1.72
C ALA A 123 1.44 40.45 -3.20
N SER A 124 2.21 41.47 -3.59
CA SER A 124 2.77 41.61 -4.95
C SER A 124 3.71 40.46 -5.32
N LEU A 125 4.54 40.00 -4.38
CA LEU A 125 5.43 38.85 -4.58
C LEU A 125 4.65 37.55 -4.79
N GLU A 126 3.66 37.26 -3.93
CA GLU A 126 2.81 36.07 -4.05
C GLU A 126 2.02 36.07 -5.37
N ALA A 127 1.45 37.22 -5.77
CA ALA A 127 0.76 37.36 -7.04
C ALA A 127 1.69 37.14 -8.25
N GLY A 128 2.91 37.68 -8.20
CA GLY A 128 3.91 37.46 -9.23
C GLY A 128 4.33 35.99 -9.33
N LEU A 129 4.63 35.33 -8.20
CA LEU A 129 4.99 33.90 -8.18
C LEU A 129 3.86 33.03 -8.73
N ALA A 130 2.61 33.36 -8.44
CA ALA A 130 1.44 32.70 -9.00
C ALA A 130 1.38 32.86 -10.54
N ARG A 131 1.61 34.07 -11.06
CA ARG A 131 1.66 34.33 -12.51
C ARG A 131 2.80 33.56 -13.20
N GLN A 132 4.00 33.59 -12.63
CA GLN A 132 5.14 32.84 -13.16
C GLN A 132 4.86 31.33 -13.18
N SER A 133 4.32 30.79 -12.07
CA SER A 133 4.00 29.36 -11.96
C SER A 133 2.93 28.95 -12.98
N ARG A 134 1.86 29.74 -13.11
CA ARG A 134 0.82 29.52 -14.12
C ARG A 134 1.38 29.49 -15.54
N TYR A 135 2.26 30.42 -15.89
CA TYR A 135 2.88 30.48 -17.21
C TYR A 135 3.80 29.28 -17.50
N LEU A 136 4.65 28.91 -16.55
CA LEU A 136 5.51 27.73 -16.68
C LEU A 136 4.70 26.43 -16.78
N ASP A 137 3.61 26.32 -16.02
CA ASP A 137 2.66 25.21 -16.09
C ASP A 137 2.00 25.13 -17.47
N ALA A 138 1.53 26.26 -18.02
CA ALA A 138 0.93 26.32 -19.35
C ALA A 138 1.92 25.93 -20.45
N LEU A 139 3.17 26.41 -20.37
CA LEU A 139 4.22 26.09 -21.33
C LEU A 139 4.61 24.60 -21.29
N ARG A 140 4.74 24.03 -20.09
CA ARG A 140 4.98 22.58 -19.90
C ARG A 140 3.78 21.75 -20.35
N ASN A 141 2.55 22.25 -20.16
CA ASN A 141 1.34 21.59 -20.66
C ASN A 141 1.31 21.52 -22.20
N LEU A 142 1.62 22.63 -22.89
CA LEU A 142 1.71 22.64 -24.35
C LEU A 142 2.73 21.62 -24.87
N LYS A 143 3.93 21.58 -24.26
CA LYS A 143 4.95 20.56 -24.60
C LYS A 143 4.41 19.15 -24.41
N ARG A 144 3.77 18.88 -23.27
CA ARG A 144 3.23 17.56 -22.91
C ARG A 144 2.19 17.07 -23.91
N VAL A 145 1.29 17.92 -24.37
CA VAL A 145 0.31 17.54 -25.41
C VAL A 145 1.01 17.06 -26.68
N VAL A 146 2.07 17.75 -27.13
CA VAL A 146 2.83 17.33 -28.31
C VAL A 146 3.64 16.05 -28.05
N GLU A 147 4.18 15.89 -26.83
CA GLU A 147 4.85 14.65 -26.43
C GLU A 147 3.90 13.45 -26.40
N ASP A 148 2.66 13.62 -25.93
CA ASP A 148 1.65 12.55 -25.93
C ASP A 148 1.38 12.05 -27.35
N ASP A 149 1.42 12.96 -28.33
CA ASP A 149 1.26 12.70 -29.75
C ASP A 149 2.47 12.00 -30.40
N VAL A 150 3.69 12.34 -29.98
CA VAL A 150 4.92 11.59 -30.31
C VAL A 150 4.79 10.17 -29.77
N VAL A 151 4.41 10.04 -28.51
CA VAL A 151 4.31 8.77 -27.82
C VAL A 151 3.25 7.88 -28.44
N ALA A 152 2.07 8.41 -28.78
CA ALA A 152 1.01 7.67 -29.43
C ALA A 152 1.44 7.05 -30.77
N ARG A 153 2.38 7.69 -31.49
CA ARG A 153 2.91 7.22 -32.77
C ARG A 153 4.09 6.27 -32.64
N TYR A 154 4.97 6.47 -31.65
CA TYR A 154 6.28 5.83 -31.60
C TYR A 154 6.54 4.95 -30.37
N ILE A 155 5.71 4.99 -29.33
CA ILE A 155 5.92 4.22 -28.10
C ILE A 155 4.75 3.26 -27.89
N SER A 156 5.04 1.96 -27.88
CA SER A 156 4.03 0.91 -27.70
C SER A 156 3.63 0.70 -26.25
N LEU A 157 4.45 1.14 -25.29
CA LEU A 157 4.20 0.98 -23.85
C LEU A 157 2.99 1.79 -23.38
N ARG A 158 2.08 1.12 -22.69
CA ARG A 158 0.86 1.65 -22.08
C ARG A 158 0.87 1.46 -20.56
N PRO A 159 0.17 2.32 -19.80
CA PRO A 159 -0.09 2.06 -18.39
C PRO A 159 -0.63 0.63 -18.19
N GLY A 160 -0.03 -0.10 -17.25
CA GLY A 160 -0.26 -1.51 -16.98
C GLY A 160 0.79 -2.45 -17.55
N ASP A 161 1.51 -2.05 -18.61
CA ASP A 161 2.52 -2.88 -19.27
C ASP A 161 3.77 -3.07 -18.40
N TRP A 162 4.44 -4.21 -18.59
CA TRP A 162 5.72 -4.52 -17.98
C TRP A 162 6.87 -4.15 -18.90
N ALA A 163 7.94 -3.61 -18.34
CA ALA A 163 9.13 -3.26 -19.09
C ALA A 163 10.41 -3.63 -18.31
N ARG A 164 11.46 -3.96 -19.07
CA ARG A 164 12.83 -3.94 -18.55
C ARG A 164 13.30 -2.49 -18.53
N LEU A 165 13.86 -2.06 -17.40
CA LEU A 165 14.33 -0.70 -17.18
C LEU A 165 15.85 -0.57 -17.40
N PRO A 166 16.39 0.66 -17.60
CA PRO A 166 17.81 0.88 -17.89
C PRO A 166 18.77 0.42 -16.79
N ASP A 167 18.30 0.34 -15.56
CA ASP A 167 19.06 -0.15 -14.40
C ASP A 167 18.95 -1.68 -14.21
N GLY A 168 18.31 -2.39 -15.14
CA GLY A 168 18.19 -3.85 -15.15
C GLY A 168 16.97 -4.39 -14.42
N HIS A 169 16.27 -3.56 -13.64
CA HIS A 169 15.06 -3.95 -12.94
C HIS A 169 13.88 -4.17 -13.90
N VAL A 170 12.87 -4.89 -13.41
CA VAL A 170 11.59 -5.06 -14.10
C VAL A 170 10.57 -4.15 -13.41
N GLY A 171 9.95 -3.27 -14.19
CA GLY A 171 8.94 -2.35 -13.69
C GLY A 171 7.62 -2.48 -14.43
N ARG A 172 6.53 -2.14 -13.75
CA ARG A 172 5.20 -1.97 -14.34
C ARG A 172 4.95 -0.48 -14.54
N LEU A 173 4.60 -0.07 -15.76
CA LEU A 173 4.23 1.31 -16.05
C LEU A 173 2.91 1.64 -15.34
N ILE A 174 2.93 2.58 -14.40
CA ILE A 174 1.74 3.00 -13.63
C ILE A 174 1.04 4.14 -14.37
N ASP A 175 1.83 5.12 -14.78
CA ASP A 175 1.36 6.32 -15.44
C ASP A 175 2.36 6.79 -16.50
N ARG A 176 1.87 7.53 -17.48
CA ARG A 176 2.65 8.10 -18.56
C ARG A 176 2.23 9.54 -18.79
N ARG A 177 3.19 10.45 -18.72
CA ARG A 177 3.01 11.88 -19.01
C ARG A 177 4.02 12.32 -20.05
N GLY A 178 3.54 12.54 -21.28
CA GLY A 178 4.42 12.80 -22.41
C GLY A 178 5.49 11.73 -22.51
N LEU A 179 6.75 12.17 -22.64
CA LEU A 179 7.89 11.26 -22.79
C LEU A 179 8.42 10.67 -21.48
N THR A 180 7.74 10.85 -20.35
CA THR A 180 8.15 10.28 -19.07
C THR A 180 7.14 9.24 -18.60
N GLY A 181 7.64 8.05 -18.27
CA GLY A 181 6.87 6.97 -17.66
C GLY A 181 7.21 6.84 -16.19
N GLN A 182 6.19 6.69 -15.36
CA GLN A 182 6.32 6.35 -13.95
C GLN A 182 6.14 4.84 -13.77
N PHE A 183 7.15 4.19 -13.21
CA PHE A 183 7.18 2.74 -13.05
C PHE A 183 7.16 2.36 -11.58
N LEU A 184 6.37 1.34 -11.25
CA LEU A 184 6.50 0.56 -10.03
C LEU A 184 7.54 -0.53 -10.27
N ILE A 185 8.52 -0.64 -9.40
CA ILE A 185 9.56 -1.65 -9.39
C ILE A 185 9.32 -2.57 -8.18
N PRO A 186 8.64 -3.73 -8.35
CA PRO A 186 8.13 -4.55 -7.26
C PRO A 186 9.18 -5.08 -6.29
N ASP A 187 10.35 -5.51 -6.79
CA ASP A 187 11.44 -6.05 -5.99
C ASP A 187 12.04 -5.01 -5.03
N ILE A 188 12.10 -3.75 -5.46
CA ILE A 188 12.48 -2.61 -4.60
C ILE A 188 11.32 -2.24 -3.67
N ALA A 189 10.10 -2.08 -4.22
CA ALA A 189 8.92 -1.65 -3.48
C ALA A 189 8.58 -2.57 -2.31
N GLN A 190 8.89 -3.87 -2.42
CA GLN A 190 8.72 -4.86 -1.36
C GLN A 190 9.45 -4.47 -0.05
N THR A 191 10.56 -3.75 -0.15
CA THR A 191 11.36 -3.34 1.02
C THR A 191 11.24 -1.86 1.29
N ALA A 192 11.25 -1.04 0.24
CA ALA A 192 11.18 0.41 0.30
C ALA A 192 10.21 0.96 -0.79
N PRO A 193 8.89 1.07 -0.50
CA PRO A 193 7.90 1.55 -1.46
C PRO A 193 8.25 2.91 -2.09
N SER A 194 8.83 3.83 -1.31
CA SER A 194 9.25 5.15 -1.79
C SER A 194 10.35 5.12 -2.85
N GLN A 195 11.20 4.08 -2.85
CA GLN A 195 12.27 3.88 -3.83
C GLN A 195 11.83 3.01 -5.01
N GLY A 196 10.70 2.30 -4.86
CA GLY A 196 10.12 1.44 -5.87
C GLY A 196 9.36 2.21 -6.96
N ILE A 197 8.97 3.45 -6.72
CA ILE A 197 8.37 4.32 -7.74
C ILE A 197 9.48 5.15 -8.40
N ARG A 198 9.70 4.96 -9.71
CA ARG A 198 10.76 5.66 -10.45
C ARG A 198 10.25 6.24 -11.76
N LEU A 199 10.83 7.36 -12.15
CA LEU A 199 10.54 8.02 -13.42
C LEU A 199 11.65 7.70 -14.43
N TYR A 200 11.26 7.32 -15.64
CA TYR A 200 12.18 7.14 -16.76
C TYR A 200 11.66 7.84 -18.00
N ALA A 201 12.57 8.40 -18.79
CA ALA A 201 12.22 8.91 -20.10
C ALA A 201 12.01 7.74 -21.09
N LEU A 202 10.83 7.66 -21.69
CA LEU A 202 10.40 6.56 -22.57
C LEU A 202 11.14 6.52 -23.91
N GLY A 203 11.86 7.59 -24.27
CA GLY A 203 12.67 7.64 -25.49
C GLY A 203 13.98 6.86 -25.45
N TYR A 204 14.34 6.27 -24.30
CA TYR A 204 15.55 5.47 -24.13
C TYR A 204 15.40 4.06 -24.69
N ALA A 205 16.34 3.63 -25.53
CA ALA A 205 16.42 2.30 -26.13
C ALA A 205 16.27 1.13 -25.15
N ALA A 206 16.78 1.34 -23.93
CA ALA A 206 16.88 0.31 -22.93
C ALA A 206 15.50 -0.07 -22.36
N ILE A 207 14.50 0.81 -22.50
CA ILE A 207 13.13 0.55 -22.05
C ILE A 207 12.39 -0.18 -23.15
N HIS A 208 12.05 -1.44 -22.91
CA HIS A 208 11.28 -2.25 -23.83
C HIS A 208 10.25 -3.08 -23.09
N ALA A 209 9.08 -3.22 -23.71
CA ALA A 209 8.01 -4.06 -23.20
C ALA A 209 8.47 -5.51 -23.08
N ILE A 210 8.04 -6.15 -22.00
CA ILE A 210 8.23 -7.58 -21.75
C ILE A 210 6.90 -8.20 -21.33
N ASP A 211 6.80 -9.51 -21.41
CA ASP A 211 5.69 -10.23 -20.80
C ASP A 211 5.70 -10.04 -19.27
N PRO A 212 4.53 -10.12 -18.59
CA PRO A 212 4.47 -10.08 -17.14
C PRO A 212 5.44 -11.08 -16.51
N PRO A 213 6.23 -10.66 -15.49
CA PRO A 213 7.18 -11.56 -14.84
C PRO A 213 6.45 -12.75 -14.19
N LEU A 214 7.09 -13.91 -14.23
CA LEU A 214 6.63 -15.13 -13.56
C LEU A 214 7.60 -15.48 -12.40
N PRO A 215 7.10 -15.67 -11.16
CA PRO A 215 5.72 -15.46 -10.74
C PRO A 215 5.35 -13.97 -10.71
N ALA A 216 4.08 -13.66 -10.96
CA ALA A 216 3.60 -12.28 -10.99
C ALA A 216 3.68 -11.63 -9.58
N PRO A 217 3.93 -10.32 -9.48
CA PRO A 217 3.91 -9.60 -8.21
C PRO A 217 2.52 -9.58 -7.55
N VAL A 218 2.51 -9.57 -6.22
CA VAL A 218 1.34 -9.88 -5.36
C VAL A 218 0.14 -8.96 -5.57
N GLY A 219 0.35 -7.66 -5.84
CA GLY A 219 -0.76 -6.72 -5.94
C GLY A 219 -0.42 -5.44 -6.70
N ALA A 220 -1.41 -4.56 -6.80
CA ALA A 220 -1.25 -3.20 -7.32
C ALA A 220 -0.23 -2.38 -6.50
N ALA A 221 0.19 -1.24 -7.04
CA ALA A 221 1.14 -0.35 -6.38
C ALA A 221 0.69 0.06 -4.97
N SER A 222 -0.63 0.20 -4.76
CA SER A 222 -1.29 0.54 -3.51
C SER A 222 -0.98 -0.45 -2.38
N TRP A 223 -0.86 -1.75 -2.69
CA TRP A 223 -0.55 -2.80 -1.72
C TRP A 223 0.79 -2.56 -1.01
N TYR A 224 1.82 -2.11 -1.73
CA TYR A 224 3.15 -1.84 -1.16
C TYR A 224 3.12 -0.70 -0.15
N TRP A 225 2.36 0.35 -0.45
CA TRP A 225 2.21 1.51 0.43
C TRP A 225 1.34 1.17 1.65
N LEU A 226 0.23 0.46 1.46
CA LEU A 226 -0.65 0.11 2.58
C LEU A 226 0.04 -0.87 3.56
N THR A 227 0.85 -1.80 3.04
CA THR A 227 1.66 -2.68 3.89
C THR A 227 2.74 -1.92 4.68
N GLU A 228 3.29 -0.85 4.12
CA GLU A 228 4.18 0.05 4.86
C GLU A 228 3.42 0.91 5.88
N ALA A 229 2.15 1.26 5.64
CA ALA A 229 1.31 1.94 6.61
C ALA A 229 1.04 1.05 7.82
N GLU A 230 0.64 -0.22 7.61
CA GLU A 230 0.47 -1.22 8.68
C GLU A 230 1.74 -1.38 9.52
N ARG A 231 2.90 -1.51 8.84
CA ARG A 231 4.19 -1.62 9.51
C ARG A 231 4.49 -0.40 10.40
N ARG A 232 4.30 0.82 9.86
CA ARG A 232 4.51 2.07 10.61
C ARG A 232 3.50 2.25 11.73
N TRP A 233 2.27 1.79 11.56
CA TRP A 233 1.27 1.79 12.62
C TRP A 233 1.74 0.94 13.80
N GLY A 234 2.25 -0.27 13.53
CA GLY A 234 2.86 -1.14 14.53
C GLY A 234 4.06 -0.51 15.24
N ASP A 235 4.96 0.14 14.49
CA ASP A 235 6.11 0.86 15.06
C ASP A 235 5.66 1.99 16.01
N VAL A 236 4.67 2.78 15.60
CA VAL A 236 4.12 3.87 16.42
C VAL A 236 3.41 3.33 17.66
N HIS A 237 2.66 2.24 17.52
CA HIS A 237 2.02 1.58 18.65
C HIS A 237 3.04 1.13 19.70
N GLN A 238 4.15 0.53 19.26
CA GLN A 238 5.25 0.15 20.17
C GLN A 238 5.90 1.38 20.80
N LEU A 239 6.13 2.44 20.01
CA LEU A 239 6.75 3.68 20.47
C LEU A 239 5.93 4.37 21.57
N ILE A 240 4.60 4.42 21.45
CA ILE A 240 3.72 5.03 22.46
C ILE A 240 3.82 4.31 23.82
N ASN A 241 4.11 3.00 23.79
CA ASN A 241 4.25 2.17 24.99
C ASN A 241 5.69 2.13 25.54
N ALA A 242 6.63 2.87 24.95
CA ALA A 242 8.02 2.90 25.39
C ALA A 242 8.25 3.93 26.52
N ASP A 243 9.08 3.57 27.49
CA ASP A 243 9.38 4.41 28.67
C ASP A 243 10.14 5.72 28.34
N TRP A 244 10.69 5.85 27.13
CA TRP A 244 11.55 6.96 26.70
C TRP A 244 10.97 7.77 25.53
N LEU A 245 9.64 7.76 25.38
CA LEU A 245 8.92 8.50 24.33
C LEU A 245 9.26 10.00 24.30
N THR A 246 9.75 10.50 23.17
CA THR A 246 9.95 11.94 22.94
C THR A 246 8.90 12.51 21.99
N ALA A 247 8.54 13.78 22.17
CA ALA A 247 7.54 14.45 21.31
C ALA A 247 7.96 14.50 19.84
N SER A 248 9.24 14.73 19.57
CA SER A 248 9.78 14.79 18.20
C SER A 248 9.77 13.42 17.52
N ALA A 249 10.12 12.36 18.24
CA ALA A 249 10.08 11.00 17.68
C ALA A 249 8.65 10.57 17.37
N LEU A 250 7.71 10.83 18.29
CA LEU A 250 6.29 10.56 18.08
C LEU A 250 5.74 11.33 16.88
N TYR A 251 6.03 12.63 16.78
CA TYR A 251 5.59 13.48 15.68
C TYR A 251 6.11 12.99 14.32
N ALA A 252 7.41 12.68 14.24
CA ALA A 252 8.01 12.15 13.01
C ALA A 252 7.41 10.80 12.60
N ALA A 253 7.20 9.89 13.56
CA ALA A 253 6.63 8.58 13.29
C ALA A 253 5.15 8.66 12.85
N MET A 254 4.34 9.49 13.51
CA MET A 254 2.94 9.75 13.12
C MET A 254 2.84 10.37 11.73
N ASN A 255 3.65 11.40 11.44
CA ASN A 255 3.70 12.00 10.11
C ASN A 255 4.11 10.99 9.04
N GLY A 256 5.09 10.13 9.35
CA GLY A 256 5.51 9.04 8.48
C GLY A 256 4.41 8.01 8.22
N LEU A 257 3.58 7.70 9.21
CA LEU A 257 2.43 6.80 9.08
C LEU A 257 1.35 7.41 8.17
N LEU A 258 0.92 8.65 8.50
CA LEU A 258 -0.15 9.33 7.79
C LEU A 258 0.19 9.61 6.32
N ASP A 259 1.44 9.98 6.04
CA ASP A 259 1.95 10.19 4.69
C ASP A 259 1.85 8.94 3.82
N VAL A 260 2.27 7.79 4.37
CA VAL A 260 2.26 6.50 3.67
C VAL A 260 0.83 6.01 3.45
N ALA A 261 -0.07 6.19 4.42
CA ALA A 261 -1.48 5.88 4.26
C ALA A 261 -2.12 6.73 3.15
N ALA A 262 -1.84 8.03 3.11
CA ALA A 262 -2.30 8.90 2.02
C ALA A 262 -1.73 8.46 0.66
N LYS A 263 -0.45 8.09 0.58
CA LYS A 263 0.17 7.59 -0.65
C LYS A 263 -0.45 6.29 -1.16
N ALA A 264 -0.94 5.42 -0.27
CA ALA A 264 -1.67 4.22 -0.67
C ALA A 264 -2.96 4.57 -1.42
N TRP A 265 -3.68 5.62 -1.00
CA TRP A 265 -4.82 6.18 -1.73
C TRP A 265 -4.38 6.77 -3.07
N TRP A 266 -3.42 7.70 -3.05
CA TRP A 266 -3.02 8.42 -4.25
C TRP A 266 -2.53 7.51 -5.35
N ILE A 267 -1.74 6.48 -5.04
CA ILE A 267 -1.18 5.61 -6.08
C ILE A 267 -2.24 4.69 -6.70
N ALA A 268 -3.35 4.42 -6.00
CA ALA A 268 -4.46 3.63 -6.52
C ALA A 268 -5.33 4.45 -7.48
N PHE A 269 -5.65 5.70 -7.12
CA PHE A 269 -6.71 6.46 -7.79
C PHE A 269 -6.23 7.66 -8.62
N GLU A 270 -5.11 8.28 -8.26
CA GLU A 270 -4.48 9.37 -9.01
C GLU A 270 -2.95 9.22 -8.97
N PRO A 271 -2.38 8.13 -9.52
CA PRO A 271 -0.93 7.84 -9.45
C PRO A 271 -0.08 8.92 -10.08
N ASP A 272 -0.68 9.66 -11.01
CA ASP A 272 -0.07 10.75 -11.72
C ASP A 272 -0.03 12.04 -10.87
N SER A 273 -0.76 12.17 -9.77
CA SER A 273 -0.88 13.42 -9.01
C SER A 273 0.46 14.15 -8.78
N ARG A 274 0.58 15.36 -9.36
CA ARG A 274 1.79 16.20 -9.25
C ARG A 274 2.02 16.73 -7.84
N TRP A 275 1.00 16.61 -7.00
CA TRP A 275 1.01 17.06 -5.61
C TRP A 275 1.53 15.99 -4.67
N VAL A 276 1.89 14.80 -5.16
CA VAL A 276 2.40 13.72 -4.34
C VAL A 276 3.89 13.55 -4.60
N SER A 277 4.70 13.80 -3.56
CA SER A 277 6.11 13.41 -3.56
C SER A 277 6.21 11.96 -3.10
N TRP A 278 6.52 11.04 -4.01
CA TRP A 278 6.69 9.63 -3.68
C TRP A 278 7.91 9.37 -2.80
N GLU A 279 8.99 10.13 -3.00
CA GLU A 279 10.26 9.96 -2.29
C GLU A 279 10.23 10.53 -0.87
N HIS A 280 9.57 11.67 -0.66
CA HIS A 280 9.65 12.43 0.58
C HIS A 280 8.35 12.40 1.38
N THR A 281 8.48 12.54 2.70
CA THR A 281 7.37 12.56 3.65
C THR A 281 6.79 13.98 3.75
N TYR A 282 5.56 14.19 3.28
CA TYR A 282 4.86 15.48 3.30
C TYR A 282 3.37 15.31 3.63
N PRO A 283 3.01 14.85 4.85
CA PRO A 283 1.63 14.51 5.18
C PRO A 283 0.72 15.74 5.14
N GLN A 284 1.23 16.94 5.44
CA GLN A 284 0.45 18.19 5.32
C GLN A 284 -0.12 18.38 3.93
N GLN A 285 0.66 18.08 2.90
CA GLN A 285 0.22 18.21 1.52
C GLN A 285 -0.59 16.99 1.10
N HIS A 286 -0.10 15.78 1.37
CA HIS A 286 -0.70 14.56 0.87
C HIS A 286 -2.03 14.20 1.55
N VAL A 287 -2.19 14.50 2.85
CA VAL A 287 -3.43 14.19 3.59
C VAL A 287 -4.47 15.29 3.38
N SER A 288 -4.09 16.56 3.40
CA SER A 288 -5.08 17.67 3.30
C SER A 288 -5.82 17.73 1.96
N LEU A 289 -5.25 17.12 0.92
CA LEU A 289 -5.90 17.01 -0.39
C LEU A 289 -6.90 15.84 -0.46
N LEU A 290 -6.98 14.98 0.56
CA LEU A 290 -7.87 13.82 0.57
C LEU A 290 -9.33 14.22 0.71
N ARG A 291 -9.69 15.30 1.42
CA ARG A 291 -11.10 15.71 1.60
C ARG A 291 -11.90 15.82 0.31
N ASP A 292 -11.25 16.34 -0.72
CA ASP A 292 -11.91 16.63 -1.99
C ASP A 292 -11.85 15.43 -2.95
N LYS A 293 -11.10 14.38 -2.58
CA LYS A 293 -10.64 13.33 -3.51
C LYS A 293 -10.87 11.90 -3.02
N ALA A 294 -11.04 11.69 -1.72
CA ALA A 294 -11.23 10.39 -1.09
C ALA A 294 -12.55 10.32 -0.32
N PRO A 295 -13.14 9.12 -0.14
CA PRO A 295 -14.31 8.92 0.71
C PRO A 295 -14.09 9.44 2.14
N ASP A 296 -15.15 9.95 2.77
CA ASP A 296 -15.11 10.49 4.14
C ASP A 296 -14.56 9.48 5.16
N ALA A 297 -14.85 8.19 4.98
CA ALA A 297 -14.34 7.11 5.83
C ALA A 297 -12.80 7.02 5.85
N ILE A 298 -12.13 7.53 4.82
CA ILE A 298 -10.66 7.59 4.71
C ILE A 298 -10.17 8.99 5.04
N ALA A 299 -10.74 10.02 4.41
CA ALA A 299 -10.25 11.40 4.53
C ALA A 299 -10.41 11.96 5.96
N VAL A 300 -11.59 11.82 6.55
CA VAL A 300 -11.91 12.45 7.86
C VAL A 300 -11.03 11.90 8.99
N PRO A 301 -10.84 10.58 9.16
CA PRO A 301 -9.96 10.06 10.22
C PRO A 301 -8.50 10.47 10.03
N LEU A 302 -7.96 10.41 8.80
CA LEU A 302 -6.57 10.75 8.52
C LEU A 302 -6.29 12.24 8.71
N GLU A 303 -7.18 13.12 8.26
CA GLU A 303 -7.08 14.57 8.50
C GLU A 303 -7.17 14.90 9.98
N SER A 304 -8.11 14.28 10.70
CA SER A 304 -8.26 14.49 12.14
C SER A 304 -7.02 14.03 12.90
N ALA A 305 -6.43 12.90 12.50
CA ALA A 305 -5.18 12.41 13.06
C ALA A 305 -4.02 13.40 12.80
N LEU A 306 -3.90 13.93 11.58
CA LEU A 306 -2.89 14.94 11.22
C LEU A 306 -3.03 16.22 12.06
N GLN A 307 -4.23 16.81 12.11
CA GLN A 307 -4.49 18.05 12.85
C GLN A 307 -4.17 17.90 14.34
N ARG A 308 -4.55 16.77 14.95
CA ARG A 308 -4.25 16.47 16.36
C ARG A 308 -2.77 16.20 16.60
N THR A 309 -2.08 15.57 15.65
CA THR A 309 -0.63 15.37 15.67
C THR A 309 0.11 16.71 15.68
N GLU A 310 -0.30 17.65 14.83
CA GLU A 310 0.26 19.01 14.79
C GLU A 310 -0.05 19.83 16.04
N ALA A 311 -1.26 19.69 16.59
CA ALA A 311 -1.64 20.33 17.85
C ALA A 311 -0.76 19.83 19.01
N LEU A 312 -0.62 18.51 19.14
CA LEU A 312 0.23 17.88 20.16
C LEU A 312 1.70 18.32 20.02
N HIS A 313 2.21 18.38 18.79
CA HIS A 313 3.58 18.85 18.54
C HIS A 313 3.76 20.32 18.92
N ARG A 314 2.84 21.21 18.53
CA ARG A 314 2.88 22.63 18.93
C ARG A 314 2.86 22.80 20.44
N THR A 315 2.00 22.06 21.14
CA THR A 315 1.99 22.09 22.62
C THR A 315 3.31 21.62 23.22
N SER A 316 3.93 20.57 22.64
CA SER A 316 5.23 20.08 23.11
C SER A 316 6.34 21.11 22.94
N ILE A 317 6.34 21.89 21.84
CA ILE A 317 7.31 22.97 21.61
C ILE A 317 7.19 24.03 22.70
N SER A 318 5.96 24.45 23.04
CA SER A 318 5.69 25.37 24.15
C SER A 318 6.16 24.82 25.49
N ALA A 319 6.19 23.49 25.65
CA ALA A 319 6.69 22.78 26.83
C ALA A 319 8.18 22.38 26.74
N ARG A 320 8.97 23.04 25.88
CA ARG A 320 10.42 22.77 25.66
C ARG A 320 10.73 21.35 25.19
N GLY A 321 9.85 20.76 24.39
CA GLY A 321 10.01 19.43 23.79
C GLY A 321 9.49 18.27 24.64
N ASN A 322 9.01 18.54 25.86
CA ASN A 322 8.40 17.52 26.70
C ASN A 322 6.98 17.19 26.22
N LEU A 323 6.63 15.90 26.24
CA LEU A 323 5.25 15.49 26.02
C LEU A 323 4.39 16.01 27.20
N PRO A 324 3.20 16.60 26.95
CA PRO A 324 2.29 16.94 28.04
C PRO A 324 1.84 15.67 28.79
N PRO A 325 1.40 15.78 30.06
CA PRO A 325 0.97 14.61 30.86
C PRO A 325 -0.15 13.77 30.24
N TYR A 326 -1.02 14.38 29.43
CA TYR A 326 -2.07 13.68 28.67
C TYR A 326 -1.58 13.13 27.32
N GLY A 327 -0.33 13.43 26.94
CA GLY A 327 0.25 13.14 25.64
C GLY A 327 0.21 11.66 25.24
N PRO A 328 0.47 10.67 26.13
CA PRO A 328 0.36 9.26 25.75
C PRO A 328 -1.07 8.84 25.41
N ARG A 329 -2.06 9.33 26.16
CA ARG A 329 -3.48 9.07 25.87
C ARG A 329 -3.91 9.72 24.56
N GLU A 330 -3.45 10.95 24.32
CA GLU A 330 -3.72 11.67 23.07
C GLU A 330 -3.07 10.96 21.87
N ALA A 331 -1.82 10.49 22.02
CA ALA A 331 -1.12 9.72 21.00
C ALA A 331 -1.86 8.43 20.64
N ALA A 332 -2.39 7.70 21.64
CA ALA A 332 -3.21 6.51 21.40
C ALA A 332 -4.51 6.84 20.67
N ALA A 333 -5.16 7.96 21.01
CA ALA A 333 -6.37 8.41 20.33
C ALA A 333 -6.11 8.83 18.87
N ILE A 334 -4.97 9.50 18.61
CA ILE A 334 -4.51 9.82 17.25
C ILE A 334 -4.24 8.54 16.46
N LEU A 335 -3.54 7.57 17.08
CA LEU A 335 -3.23 6.30 16.42
C LEU A 335 -4.50 5.52 16.05
N ASN A 336 -5.54 5.59 16.90
CA ASN A 336 -6.83 4.98 16.61
C ASN A 336 -7.56 5.66 15.43
N LEU A 337 -7.45 6.98 15.30
CA LEU A 337 -7.97 7.69 14.12
C LEU A 337 -7.22 7.27 12.85
N ALA A 338 -5.89 7.16 12.92
CA ALA A 338 -5.10 6.66 11.81
C ALA A 338 -5.50 5.22 11.43
N ARG A 339 -5.73 4.36 12.44
CA ARG A 339 -6.20 2.98 12.23
C ARG A 339 -7.52 2.92 11.47
N GLN A 340 -8.50 3.74 11.84
CA GLN A 340 -9.81 3.79 11.15
C GLN A 340 -9.66 4.13 9.66
N GLY A 341 -8.81 5.12 9.33
CA GLY A 341 -8.55 5.48 7.93
C GLY A 341 -7.81 4.38 7.16
N ILE A 342 -6.89 3.66 7.84
CA ILE A 342 -6.16 2.53 7.25
C ILE A 342 -7.10 1.34 7.02
N GLU A 343 -7.97 0.99 7.97
CA GLU A 343 -8.96 -0.09 7.80
C GLU A 343 -9.90 0.20 6.63
N ALA A 344 -10.37 1.44 6.49
CA ALA A 344 -11.17 1.85 5.34
C ALA A 344 -10.41 1.73 4.00
N LEU A 345 -9.09 1.97 4.01
CA LEU A 345 -8.23 1.70 2.85
C LEU A 345 -8.06 0.21 2.58
N GLU A 346 -7.86 -0.61 3.63
CA GLU A 346 -7.73 -2.07 3.51
C GLU A 346 -8.99 -2.67 2.86
N ASP A 347 -10.18 -2.29 3.33
CA ASP A 347 -11.44 -2.78 2.79
C ASP A 347 -11.64 -2.40 1.32
N LEU A 348 -11.27 -1.16 0.96
CA LEU A 348 -11.43 -0.66 -0.40
C LEU A 348 -10.42 -1.28 -1.38
N LEU A 349 -9.16 -1.46 -0.94
CA LEU A 349 -8.05 -1.91 -1.78
C LEU A 349 -7.88 -3.43 -1.78
N ALA A 350 -8.49 -4.16 -0.83
CA ALA A 350 -8.44 -5.61 -0.80
C ALA A 350 -8.81 -6.28 -2.14
N PRO A 351 -9.85 -5.84 -2.89
CA PRO A 351 -10.17 -6.40 -4.20
C PRO A 351 -9.08 -6.22 -5.27
N GLU A 352 -8.18 -5.24 -5.14
CA GLU A 352 -7.09 -4.99 -6.10
C GLU A 352 -5.90 -5.95 -5.93
N VAL A 353 -5.82 -6.65 -4.80
CA VAL A 353 -4.76 -7.62 -4.53
C VAL A 353 -5.13 -8.93 -5.20
N ASP A 354 -4.25 -9.44 -6.06
CA ASP A 354 -4.51 -10.60 -6.90
C ASP A 354 -4.07 -11.90 -6.22
N LEU A 355 -4.47 -12.18 -4.98
CA LEU A 355 -4.10 -13.43 -4.31
C LEU A 355 -5.27 -14.42 -4.26
N ALA A 356 -5.12 -15.60 -4.86
CA ALA A 356 -6.18 -16.60 -4.89
C ALA A 356 -5.92 -17.76 -3.91
N PRO A 357 -6.99 -18.41 -3.39
CA PRO A 357 -6.84 -19.69 -2.70
C PRO A 357 -6.07 -20.69 -3.55
N LYS A 358 -5.24 -21.51 -2.90
CA LYS A 358 -4.30 -22.50 -3.43
C LYS A 358 -3.00 -21.93 -4.04
N GLU A 359 -2.86 -20.62 -4.18
CA GLU A 359 -1.58 -20.04 -4.57
C GLU A 359 -0.51 -20.21 -3.48
N TRP A 360 0.74 -20.33 -3.91
CA TRP A 360 1.90 -20.42 -3.04
C TRP A 360 2.59 -19.08 -2.91
N ILE A 361 2.91 -18.73 -1.66
CA ILE A 361 3.56 -17.49 -1.29
C ILE A 361 4.71 -17.75 -0.31
N GLU A 362 5.77 -16.99 -0.44
CA GLU A 362 6.79 -16.83 0.58
C GLU A 362 6.32 -15.72 1.54
N VAL A 363 6.09 -16.09 2.79
CA VAL A 363 5.68 -15.16 3.86
C VAL A 363 6.92 -14.69 4.60
N VAL A 364 7.16 -13.37 4.60
CA VAL A 364 8.35 -12.80 5.26
C VAL A 364 8.34 -13.16 6.76
N GLY A 365 9.40 -13.83 7.21
CA GLY A 365 9.55 -14.27 8.61
C GLY A 365 8.96 -15.65 8.93
N HIS A 366 8.17 -16.25 8.03
CA HIS A 366 7.52 -17.54 8.24
C HIS A 366 7.92 -18.61 7.21
N GLY A 367 8.33 -18.23 6.01
CA GLY A 367 8.71 -19.17 4.95
C GLY A 367 7.58 -19.44 3.94
N PRO A 368 7.68 -20.52 3.15
CA PRO A 368 6.68 -20.86 2.14
C PRO A 368 5.36 -21.30 2.78
N GLY A 369 4.25 -20.87 2.17
CA GLY A 369 2.91 -21.23 2.58
C GLY A 369 1.93 -21.22 1.41
N ARG A 370 0.83 -21.97 1.58
CA ARG A 370 -0.25 -22.04 0.61
C ARG A 370 -1.46 -21.30 1.13
N ILE A 371 -2.04 -20.42 0.33
CA ILE A 371 -3.25 -19.71 0.72
C ILE A 371 -4.40 -20.73 0.79
N ALA A 372 -4.98 -20.89 1.98
CA ALA A 372 -6.09 -21.82 2.21
C ALA A 372 -7.44 -21.12 2.04
N PHE A 373 -7.53 -19.88 2.52
CA PHE A 373 -8.76 -19.09 2.47
C PHE A 373 -8.44 -17.60 2.34
N ARG A 374 -9.33 -16.90 1.63
CA ARG A 374 -9.31 -15.44 1.48
C ARG A 374 -10.74 -14.92 1.53
N HIS A 375 -10.97 -13.92 2.37
CA HIS A 375 -12.22 -13.16 2.39
C HIS A 375 -11.93 -11.69 2.69
N GLY A 376 -12.20 -10.81 1.72
CA GLY A 376 -11.79 -9.40 1.81
C GLY A 376 -10.29 -9.28 2.04
N ALA A 377 -9.90 -8.53 3.07
CA ALA A 377 -8.52 -8.38 3.52
C ALA A 377 -8.02 -9.58 4.35
N THR A 378 -8.89 -10.46 4.84
CA THR A 378 -8.48 -11.61 5.67
C THR A 378 -7.88 -12.73 4.83
N LEU A 379 -6.75 -13.26 5.29
CA LEU A 379 -6.01 -14.33 4.65
C LEU A 379 -5.66 -15.43 5.67
N ILE A 380 -5.95 -16.68 5.30
CA ILE A 380 -5.51 -17.88 6.03
C ILE A 380 -4.48 -18.61 5.16
N ILE A 381 -3.27 -18.79 5.70
CA ILE A 381 -2.15 -19.41 5.01
C ILE A 381 -1.77 -20.70 5.74
N ASP A 382 -1.78 -21.79 5.00
CA ASP A 382 -1.27 -23.10 5.41
C ASP A 382 0.25 -23.12 5.25
N LEU A 383 0.99 -22.98 6.35
CA LEU A 383 2.45 -23.04 6.40
C LEU A 383 2.96 -24.49 6.55
N GLY A 384 2.08 -25.48 6.41
CA GLY A 384 2.42 -26.89 6.59
C GLY A 384 2.92 -27.18 8.02
N ASP A 385 4.15 -27.68 8.17
CA ASP A 385 4.75 -27.95 9.48
C ASP A 385 4.86 -26.69 10.37
N GLY A 386 4.84 -25.51 9.75
CA GLY A 386 4.81 -24.21 10.43
C GLY A 386 3.44 -23.81 11.00
N GLY A 387 2.38 -24.60 10.77
CA GLY A 387 1.02 -24.35 11.25
C GLY A 387 0.16 -23.53 10.28
N VAL A 388 -0.86 -22.86 10.82
CA VAL A 388 -1.78 -22.00 10.05
C VAL A 388 -1.61 -20.55 10.51
N LEU A 389 -1.34 -19.65 9.57
CA LEU A 389 -1.24 -18.22 9.82
C LEU A 389 -2.54 -17.53 9.40
N SER A 390 -3.18 -16.84 10.35
CA SER A 390 -4.30 -15.92 10.09
C SER A 390 -3.77 -14.49 10.12
N THR A 391 -3.94 -13.74 9.02
CA THR A 391 -3.41 -12.37 8.90
C THR A 391 -4.28 -11.52 7.96
N SER A 392 -4.00 -10.21 7.87
CA SER A 392 -4.51 -9.32 6.82
C SER A 392 -3.57 -9.36 5.60
N LEU A 393 -4.13 -9.13 4.40
CA LEU A 393 -3.40 -8.94 3.14
C LEU A 393 -2.30 -7.87 3.24
N PHE A 394 -2.47 -6.89 4.13
CA PHE A 394 -1.57 -5.74 4.28
C PHE A 394 -0.74 -5.79 5.57
N ALA A 395 -1.11 -6.61 6.55
CA ALA A 395 -0.37 -6.73 7.80
C ALA A 395 0.94 -7.53 7.65
N THR A 396 1.07 -8.32 6.59
CA THR A 396 2.26 -9.15 6.36
C THR A 396 2.71 -9.06 4.90
N ARG A 397 4.03 -9.04 4.69
CA ARG A 397 4.62 -9.01 3.35
C ARG A 397 4.71 -10.42 2.79
N PHE A 398 4.29 -10.57 1.55
CA PHE A 398 4.32 -11.84 0.81
C PHE A 398 5.03 -11.67 -0.53
N ARG A 399 5.51 -12.77 -1.10
CA ARG A 399 5.96 -12.86 -2.51
C ARG A 399 5.41 -14.14 -3.11
N ARG A 400 4.80 -14.09 -4.29
CA ARG A 400 4.40 -15.33 -5.00
C ARG A 400 5.64 -16.20 -5.27
N ILE A 401 5.47 -17.51 -5.12
CA ILE A 401 6.50 -18.51 -5.44
C ILE A 401 5.85 -19.64 -6.21
N ASP A 402 6.66 -20.39 -6.95
CA ASP A 402 6.21 -21.65 -7.51
C ASP A 402 5.92 -22.66 -6.38
N PRO A 403 4.98 -23.61 -6.60
CA PRO A 403 4.76 -24.69 -5.65
C PRO A 403 6.06 -25.42 -5.36
N PRO A 404 6.39 -25.69 -4.08
CA PRO A 404 7.55 -26.52 -3.75
C PRO A 404 7.34 -27.95 -4.31
N GLU A 405 8.43 -28.63 -4.67
CA GLU A 405 8.38 -30.01 -5.20
C GLU A 405 7.64 -30.94 -4.22
N GLU A 406 6.70 -31.76 -4.75
CA GLU A 406 5.64 -32.52 -4.05
C GLU A 406 6.01 -33.29 -2.77
N SER A 407 7.30 -33.52 -2.51
CA SER A 407 7.81 -34.18 -1.30
C SER A 407 7.65 -33.39 0.02
N SER A 408 7.20 -32.13 -0.04
CA SER A 408 7.09 -31.24 1.13
C SER A 408 5.66 -30.87 1.54
N VAL A 409 4.61 -31.48 0.97
CA VAL A 409 3.24 -31.29 1.48
C VAL A 409 3.07 -32.17 2.72
N PRO A 410 3.02 -31.60 3.93
CA PRO A 410 2.99 -32.41 5.13
C PRO A 410 1.72 -33.25 5.14
N ASN A 411 1.87 -34.50 5.58
CA ASN A 411 0.74 -35.36 5.86
C ASN A 411 -0.05 -34.70 6.98
N LEU A 412 -1.18 -34.08 6.64
CA LEU A 412 -1.98 -33.29 7.56
C LEU A 412 -2.42 -34.18 8.72
N ASP A 413 -1.82 -33.98 9.90
CA ASP A 413 -2.35 -34.61 11.09
C ASP A 413 -3.78 -34.11 11.33
N ARG A 414 -4.59 -34.91 12.01
CA ARG A 414 -6.01 -34.61 12.25
C ARG A 414 -6.20 -33.25 12.92
N GLN A 415 -5.23 -32.82 13.72
CA GLN A 415 -5.27 -31.55 14.42
C GLN A 415 -5.08 -30.36 13.47
N HIS A 416 -4.10 -30.43 12.57
CA HIS A 416 -3.86 -29.39 11.57
C HIS A 416 -5.06 -29.27 10.62
N ALA A 417 -5.66 -30.41 10.24
CA ALA A 417 -6.90 -30.40 9.46
C ALA A 417 -8.04 -29.64 10.17
N ARG A 418 -8.27 -29.90 11.47
CA ARG A 418 -9.27 -29.15 12.27
C ARG A 418 -8.93 -27.68 12.35
N TRP A 419 -7.68 -27.35 12.64
CA TRP A 419 -7.23 -25.97 12.79
C TRP A 419 -7.46 -25.20 11.49
N LEU A 420 -7.01 -25.76 10.37
CA LEU A 420 -7.21 -25.16 9.06
C LEU A 420 -8.71 -25.00 8.75
N TRP A 421 -9.52 -26.01 9.05
CA TRP A 421 -10.97 -25.94 8.84
C TRP A 421 -11.60 -24.80 9.63
N PHE A 422 -11.40 -24.72 10.95
CA PHE A 422 -11.99 -23.66 11.78
C PHE A 422 -11.41 -22.28 11.48
N ALA A 423 -10.13 -22.18 11.09
CA ALA A 423 -9.54 -20.91 10.65
C ALA A 423 -10.22 -20.38 9.37
N CYS A 424 -10.65 -21.28 8.47
CA CYS A 424 -11.38 -20.94 7.25
C CYS A 424 -12.89 -20.73 7.45
N HIS A 425 -13.46 -21.10 8.60
CA HIS A 425 -14.89 -20.96 8.93
C HIS A 425 -15.07 -20.22 10.27
N PRO A 426 -14.65 -18.93 10.36
CA PRO A 426 -14.72 -18.17 11.61
C PRO A 426 -16.15 -18.02 12.17
N GLU A 427 -17.17 -18.02 11.31
CA GLU A 427 -18.58 -18.02 11.68
C GLU A 427 -18.98 -19.24 12.54
N ASP A 428 -18.35 -20.38 12.29
CA ASP A 428 -18.60 -21.64 13.01
C ASP A 428 -17.80 -21.74 14.31
N CYS A 429 -16.92 -20.77 14.58
CA CYS A 429 -16.14 -20.70 15.81
C CYS A 429 -16.92 -20.11 17.00
N LEU A 430 -18.17 -19.65 16.81
CA LEU A 430 -19.04 -19.13 17.87
C LEU A 430 -18.43 -17.97 18.68
N GLY A 431 -17.68 -17.09 18.00
CA GLY A 431 -16.99 -15.95 18.63
C GLY A 431 -15.72 -16.33 19.41
N ARG A 432 -15.28 -17.59 19.34
CA ARG A 432 -14.05 -18.10 19.97
C ARG A 432 -12.90 -18.13 18.97
N ALA A 433 -11.67 -17.97 19.44
CA ALA A 433 -10.48 -18.16 18.65
C ALA A 433 -10.02 -19.63 18.65
N VAL A 434 -9.38 -20.05 17.55
CA VAL A 434 -8.88 -21.41 17.36
C VAL A 434 -7.56 -21.60 18.11
N CYS A 435 -7.45 -22.67 18.90
CA CYS A 435 -6.25 -22.92 19.68
C CYS A 435 -5.16 -23.63 18.85
N PRO A 436 -3.91 -23.12 18.81
CA PRO A 436 -2.81 -23.78 18.08
C PRO A 436 -2.39 -25.13 18.69
N CYS A 437 -2.76 -25.38 19.96
CA CYS A 437 -2.45 -26.60 20.71
C CYS A 437 -3.48 -27.72 20.52
N CYS A 438 -4.78 -27.45 20.34
CA CYS A 438 -5.78 -28.51 20.11
C CYS A 438 -6.49 -28.43 18.75
N GLY A 439 -6.34 -27.33 18.00
CA GLY A 439 -6.99 -27.10 16.70
C GLY A 439 -8.49 -26.84 16.77
N LEU A 440 -9.05 -26.62 17.96
CA LEU A 440 -10.47 -26.40 18.21
C LEU A 440 -10.76 -24.97 18.69
N PRO A 441 -11.96 -24.42 18.41
CA PRO A 441 -12.39 -23.14 18.95
C PRO A 441 -12.53 -23.26 20.47
N GLY A 442 -11.79 -22.46 21.23
CA GLY A 442 -11.76 -22.60 22.69
C GLY A 442 -10.99 -21.51 23.41
N ILE A 443 -10.44 -20.53 22.70
CA ILE A 443 -9.81 -19.36 23.29
C ILE A 443 -10.82 -18.21 23.28
N GLU A 444 -10.99 -17.54 24.40
CA GLU A 444 -11.71 -16.26 24.50
C GLU A 444 -10.69 -15.13 24.60
N GLY A 445 -10.65 -14.22 23.61
CA GLY A 445 -9.71 -13.09 23.61
C GLY A 445 -8.22 -13.52 23.73
N SER A 446 -7.40 -12.75 24.44
CA SER A 446 -5.97 -13.05 24.73
C SER A 446 -5.76 -14.06 25.87
N GLY A 447 -6.73 -14.94 26.10
CA GLY A 447 -6.79 -15.83 27.26
C GLY A 447 -6.20 -17.23 27.07
N VAL A 448 -6.51 -18.09 28.05
CA VAL A 448 -6.16 -19.51 28.06
C VAL A 448 -7.23 -20.30 27.31
N CYS A 449 -6.83 -21.27 26.48
CA CYS A 449 -7.78 -22.18 25.85
C CYS A 449 -8.55 -22.97 26.91
N VAL A 450 -9.88 -22.81 26.98
CA VAL A 450 -10.70 -23.49 27.98
C VAL A 450 -10.75 -25.01 27.73
N LEU A 451 -10.47 -25.47 26.51
CA LEU A 451 -10.41 -26.90 26.19
C LEU A 451 -9.06 -27.54 26.49
N CYS A 452 -7.94 -26.83 26.42
CA CYS A 452 -6.63 -27.47 26.57
C CYS A 452 -5.64 -26.66 27.40
N GLY A 453 -6.05 -25.62 28.11
CA GLY A 453 -5.18 -24.87 29.02
C GLY A 453 -4.01 -24.14 28.37
N TRP A 454 -3.94 -24.07 27.03
CA TRP A 454 -2.87 -23.38 26.34
C TRP A 454 -3.08 -21.87 26.39
N THR A 455 -2.14 -21.14 26.99
CA THR A 455 -2.09 -19.67 26.93
C THR A 455 -1.47 -19.23 25.60
N HIS A 456 -2.18 -18.39 24.86
CA HIS A 456 -1.73 -17.86 23.57
C HIS A 456 -0.95 -16.55 23.76
N ASP A 457 0.31 -16.49 23.33
CA ASP A 457 1.15 -15.27 23.47
C ASP A 457 1.30 -14.46 22.17
N GLY A 458 0.60 -14.83 21.09
CA GLY A 458 0.65 -14.13 19.80
C GLY A 458 1.69 -14.71 18.81
N GLY A 459 2.61 -15.56 19.27
CA GLY A 459 3.68 -16.13 18.44
C GLY A 459 3.77 -17.67 18.49
N ASP A 460 2.79 -18.35 19.07
CA ASP A 460 2.80 -19.78 19.39
C ASP A 460 2.55 -20.71 18.19
N PHE A 461 2.99 -20.34 16.98
CA PHE A 461 2.73 -21.14 15.77
C PHE A 461 3.93 -22.02 15.36
N GLY A 462 5.12 -21.76 15.90
CA GLY A 462 6.30 -22.59 15.64
C GLY A 462 6.32 -23.87 16.48
N ARG A 463 6.29 -25.05 15.83
CA ARG A 463 6.36 -26.39 16.46
C ARG A 463 7.49 -26.55 17.50
N HIS A 464 8.63 -25.90 17.24
CA HIS A 464 9.83 -25.93 18.08
C HIS A 464 9.96 -24.75 19.04
N ARG A 465 9.03 -23.79 19.02
CA ARG A 465 9.06 -22.64 19.91
C ARG A 465 8.79 -23.12 21.33
N ARG A 466 9.70 -22.80 22.24
CA ARG A 466 9.50 -23.01 23.68
C ARG A 466 8.72 -21.81 24.20
N SER A 467 7.56 -22.05 24.78
CA SER A 467 6.81 -20.97 25.44
C SER A 467 7.56 -20.55 26.71
N ARG A 468 7.86 -19.25 26.81
CA ARG A 468 8.42 -18.66 28.04
C ARG A 468 7.41 -18.71 29.20
N VAL A 469 6.12 -18.64 28.88
CA VAL A 469 5.01 -18.70 29.84
C VAL A 469 4.85 -20.10 30.42
N HIS A 470 5.17 -21.15 29.64
CA HIS A 470 4.95 -22.56 30.04
C HIS A 470 6.22 -23.33 30.39
N ALA A 471 7.29 -22.65 30.86
CA ALA A 471 8.49 -23.26 31.43
C ALA A 471 9.10 -24.45 30.65
N GLY A 472 9.14 -24.38 29.31
CA GLY A 472 9.74 -25.43 28.47
C GLY A 472 8.77 -26.44 27.86
N LEU A 473 7.45 -26.27 28.06
CA LEU A 473 6.44 -26.88 27.18
C LEU A 473 6.57 -26.31 25.76
N ASN A 474 6.68 -27.21 24.78
CA ASN A 474 6.51 -26.89 23.36
C ASN A 474 5.13 -27.35 22.87
N LEU A 475 4.70 -26.82 21.72
CA LEU A 475 3.40 -27.14 21.12
C LEU A 475 3.21 -28.65 20.96
N ASP A 476 4.21 -29.35 20.42
CA ASP A 476 4.18 -30.80 20.24
C ASP A 476 3.85 -31.58 21.51
N LEU A 477 4.47 -31.21 22.64
CA LEU A 477 4.20 -31.83 23.92
C LEU A 477 2.80 -31.48 24.43
N GLY A 478 2.34 -30.24 24.22
CA GLY A 478 0.97 -29.82 24.49
C GLY A 478 -0.06 -30.65 23.73
N ARG A 479 0.17 -30.85 22.42
CA ARG A 479 -0.65 -31.66 21.51
C ARG A 479 -0.78 -33.09 21.99
N ARG A 480 0.35 -33.79 22.19
CA ARG A 480 0.36 -35.18 22.70
C ARG A 480 -0.35 -35.32 24.05
N ARG A 481 -0.24 -34.31 24.92
CA ARG A 481 -0.92 -34.30 26.23
C ARG A 481 -2.44 -34.12 26.10
N PHE A 482 -2.89 -33.30 25.15
CA PHE A 482 -4.31 -33.15 24.86
C PHE A 482 -4.89 -34.46 24.31
N GLU A 483 -4.21 -35.10 23.36
CA GLU A 483 -4.66 -36.36 22.76
C GLU A 483 -4.69 -37.53 23.75
N ALA A 484 -3.69 -37.64 24.63
CA ALA A 484 -3.60 -38.75 25.57
C ALA A 484 -4.67 -38.69 26.66
N LEU A 485 -5.08 -37.50 27.11
CA LEU A 485 -5.81 -37.34 28.37
C LEU A 485 -6.89 -36.23 28.39
N GLY A 486 -7.05 -35.44 27.33
CA GLY A 486 -7.94 -34.27 27.35
C GLY A 486 -7.44 -33.15 28.27
N TYR A 487 -6.11 -32.98 28.38
CA TYR A 487 -5.37 -32.05 29.24
C TYR A 487 -5.29 -32.42 30.73
N ALA A 488 -4.14 -32.99 31.14
CA ALA A 488 -3.87 -33.43 32.51
C ALA A 488 -2.93 -32.52 33.33
N VAL A 489 -2.51 -31.37 32.79
CA VAL A 489 -1.61 -30.45 33.53
C VAL A 489 -2.10 -29.01 33.38
N PRO A 490 -2.95 -28.52 34.29
CA PRO A 490 -3.32 -27.10 34.28
C PRO A 490 -2.07 -26.22 34.43
N PRO A 491 -2.03 -25.03 33.80
CA PRO A 491 -0.93 -24.07 33.96
C PRO A 491 -0.57 -23.91 35.44
N ASP A 492 0.72 -23.74 35.76
CA ASP A 492 1.18 -23.58 37.14
C ASP A 492 0.53 -22.37 37.84
N ASP A 493 0.06 -21.40 37.07
CA ASP A 493 -0.63 -20.18 37.52
C ASP A 493 -2.14 -20.37 37.72
N THR A 494 -2.67 -21.57 37.41
CA THR A 494 -4.09 -21.87 37.55
C THR A 494 -4.44 -22.07 39.03
N PRO A 495 -5.41 -21.33 39.61
CA PRO A 495 -5.79 -21.50 40.99
C PRO A 495 -6.11 -22.98 41.31
N PRO A 496 -5.65 -23.55 42.45
CA PRO A 496 -5.80 -24.98 42.74
C PRO A 496 -7.23 -25.54 42.59
N GLY A 497 -8.26 -24.74 42.88
CA GLY A 497 -9.66 -25.11 42.68
C GLY A 497 -10.07 -25.32 41.20
N HIS A 498 -9.50 -24.53 40.28
CA HIS A 498 -9.73 -24.69 38.83
C HIS A 498 -9.04 -25.95 38.29
N ARG A 499 -7.82 -26.23 38.78
CA ARG A 499 -7.07 -27.46 38.44
C ARG A 499 -7.86 -28.72 38.78
N ALA A 500 -8.46 -28.76 39.96
CA ALA A 500 -9.17 -29.94 40.44
C ALA A 500 -10.53 -30.13 39.76
N ALA A 501 -11.22 -29.03 39.40
CA ALA A 501 -12.46 -29.05 38.63
C ALA A 501 -12.27 -29.56 37.19
N TRP A 502 -11.14 -29.24 36.54
CA TRP A 502 -10.83 -29.72 35.19
C TRP A 502 -10.65 -31.23 35.08
N LEU A 503 -10.26 -31.88 36.17
CA LEU A 503 -10.05 -33.33 36.24
C LEU A 503 -11.30 -34.07 36.73
N ASP A 504 -12.39 -33.37 37.01
CA ASP A 504 -13.63 -34.00 37.43
C ASP A 504 -14.20 -34.90 36.31
N PRO A 505 -14.57 -36.16 36.60
CA PRO A 505 -15.08 -37.09 35.60
C PRO A 505 -16.28 -36.58 34.81
N PHE A 506 -17.17 -35.80 35.42
CA PHE A 506 -18.34 -35.25 34.76
C PHE A 506 -18.00 -34.06 33.86
N VAL A 507 -17.05 -33.21 34.28
CA VAL A 507 -16.50 -32.14 33.44
C VAL A 507 -15.78 -32.75 32.23
N LEU A 508 -14.98 -33.79 32.43
CA LEU A 508 -14.30 -34.51 31.35
C LEU A 508 -15.29 -35.18 30.38
N ALA A 509 -16.38 -35.77 30.86
CA ALA A 509 -17.41 -36.35 30.01
C ALA A 509 -18.13 -35.30 29.15
N ALA A 510 -18.48 -34.14 29.73
CA ALA A 510 -19.09 -33.04 28.99
C ALA A 510 -18.13 -32.49 27.93
N LYS A 511 -16.85 -32.32 28.28
CA LYS A 511 -15.78 -31.90 27.38
C LYS A 511 -15.58 -32.86 26.20
N ARG A 512 -15.56 -34.17 26.44
CA ARG A 512 -15.40 -35.18 25.37
C ARG A 512 -16.54 -35.10 24.36
N ARG A 513 -17.79 -35.01 24.82
CA ARG A 513 -18.96 -34.85 23.93
C ARG A 513 -18.88 -33.57 23.10
N LEU A 514 -18.43 -32.48 23.71
CA LEU A 514 -18.22 -31.22 22.99
C LEU A 514 -17.13 -31.35 21.92
N VAL A 515 -15.98 -31.94 22.27
CA VAL A 515 -14.86 -32.18 21.34
C VAL A 515 -15.30 -33.10 20.19
N GLU A 516 -16.03 -34.18 20.47
CA GLU A 516 -16.57 -35.09 19.45
C GLU A 516 -17.53 -34.37 18.48
N ALA A 517 -18.38 -33.48 18.99
CA ALA A 517 -19.28 -32.70 18.14
C ALA A 517 -18.53 -31.69 17.25
N LEU A 518 -17.52 -31.00 17.80
CA LEU A 518 -16.65 -30.09 17.04
C LEU A 518 -15.82 -30.85 15.99
N ASP A 519 -15.34 -32.05 16.31
CA ASP A 519 -14.65 -32.93 15.38
C ASP A 519 -15.56 -33.37 14.22
N ALA A 520 -16.80 -33.77 14.54
CA ALA A 520 -17.76 -34.18 13.53
C ALA A 520 -18.12 -33.02 12.59
N LEU A 521 -18.17 -31.79 13.13
CA LEU A 521 -18.35 -30.57 12.36
C LEU A 521 -17.20 -30.34 11.38
N ALA A 522 -15.95 -30.40 11.84
CA ALA A 522 -14.78 -30.21 10.98
C ALA A 522 -14.58 -31.34 9.95
N ASP A 523 -14.97 -32.57 10.27
CA ASP A 523 -14.89 -33.73 9.36
C ASP A 523 -16.06 -33.77 8.34
N HIS A 524 -16.98 -32.81 8.34
CA HIS A 524 -18.23 -32.81 7.55
C HIS A 524 -19.10 -34.08 7.73
N LYS A 525 -19.07 -34.69 8.93
CA LYS A 525 -19.82 -35.94 9.24
C LYS A 525 -21.17 -35.68 9.91
N LEU A 526 -21.72 -34.48 9.75
CA LEU A 526 -23.02 -34.12 10.32
C LEU A 526 -24.11 -34.45 9.30
N ASP A 527 -25.03 -35.35 9.64
CA ASP A 527 -26.19 -35.65 8.81
C ASP A 527 -27.07 -34.38 8.62
N ASP A 528 -27.54 -34.15 7.39
CA ASP A 528 -28.30 -32.97 6.89
C ASP A 528 -29.65 -32.65 7.57
N THR A 529 -29.93 -33.19 8.76
CA THR A 529 -31.28 -33.16 9.38
C THR A 529 -31.36 -32.42 10.72
N GLY A 530 -30.28 -31.79 11.20
CA GLY A 530 -30.26 -31.07 12.50
C GLY A 530 -29.65 -29.66 12.44
N ASP A 531 -29.79 -28.90 13.53
CA ASP A 531 -29.03 -27.66 13.80
C ASP A 531 -27.75 -28.02 14.60
N PRO A 532 -26.62 -28.32 13.92
CA PRO A 532 -25.40 -28.74 14.59
C PRO A 532 -24.79 -27.62 15.45
N LEU A 533 -24.87 -26.37 15.00
CA LEU A 533 -24.37 -25.22 15.75
C LEU A 533 -25.18 -24.99 17.02
N GLY A 534 -26.51 -25.13 16.96
CA GLY A 534 -27.39 -25.10 18.14
C GLY A 534 -27.04 -26.19 19.15
N SER A 535 -26.76 -27.41 18.67
CA SER A 535 -26.35 -28.54 19.51
C SER A 535 -24.99 -28.30 20.16
N ILE A 536 -24.01 -27.79 19.41
CA ILE A 536 -22.68 -27.43 19.92
C ILE A 536 -22.78 -26.30 20.96
N ARG A 537 -23.60 -25.27 20.74
CA ARG A 537 -23.86 -24.21 21.74
C ARG A 537 -24.42 -24.76 23.05
N ALA A 538 -25.33 -25.74 22.98
CA ALA A 538 -25.88 -26.39 24.17
C ALA A 538 -24.82 -27.22 24.92
N LEU A 539 -23.96 -27.93 24.18
CA LEU A 539 -22.83 -28.68 24.75
C LEU A 539 -21.80 -27.75 25.41
N TRP A 540 -21.51 -26.61 24.79
CA TRP A 540 -20.67 -25.55 25.36
C TRP A 540 -21.19 -25.06 26.71
N ARG A 541 -22.47 -24.66 26.75
CA ARG A 541 -23.12 -24.21 27.99
C ARG A 541 -23.06 -25.28 29.08
N THR A 542 -23.35 -26.53 28.72
CA THR A 542 -23.28 -27.67 29.65
C THR A 542 -21.87 -27.86 30.21
N TYR A 543 -20.85 -27.71 29.37
CA TYR A 543 -19.45 -27.82 29.79
C TYR A 543 -19.06 -26.68 30.73
N GLU A 544 -19.38 -25.43 30.38
CA GLU A 544 -19.09 -24.24 31.17
C GLU A 544 -19.79 -24.25 32.53
N GLU A 545 -21.09 -24.56 32.56
CA GLU A 545 -21.87 -24.67 33.80
C GLU A 545 -21.27 -25.69 34.77
N ARG A 546 -20.89 -26.88 34.26
CA ARG A 546 -20.24 -27.92 35.07
C ARG A 546 -18.89 -27.48 35.58
N LEU A 547 -18.09 -26.87 34.70
CA LEU A 547 -16.77 -26.35 35.06
C LEU A 547 -16.87 -25.29 36.15
N SER A 548 -17.78 -24.32 36.02
CA SER A 548 -18.01 -23.27 37.01
C SER A 548 -18.56 -23.82 38.32
N ALA A 549 -19.54 -24.73 38.28
CA ALA A 549 -20.10 -25.35 39.48
C ALA A 549 -19.02 -26.07 40.30
N GLU A 550 -18.18 -26.87 39.63
CA GLU A 550 -17.14 -27.64 40.30
C GLU A 550 -16.00 -26.74 40.82
N THR A 551 -15.69 -25.67 40.09
CA THR A 551 -14.73 -24.65 40.53
C THR A 551 -15.21 -23.91 41.77
N ASN A 552 -16.50 -23.58 41.85
CA ASN A 552 -17.11 -22.86 42.98
C ASN A 552 -17.29 -23.75 44.21
N ASN A 553 -17.71 -25.00 44.03
CA ASN A 553 -17.80 -26.00 45.11
C ASN A 553 -16.44 -26.21 45.81
N ARG A 554 -15.34 -26.08 45.05
CA ARG A 554 -13.97 -26.25 45.56
C ARG A 554 -13.31 -24.95 46.03
N ARG A 555 -14.00 -23.80 45.94
CA ARG A 555 -13.58 -22.50 46.49
C ARG A 555 -14.22 -22.18 47.84
N ALA A 556 -15.29 -22.89 48.24
CA ALA A 556 -15.89 -22.72 49.56
C ALA A 556 -14.90 -23.21 50.64
N PRO A 557 -14.64 -22.42 51.71
CA PRO A 557 -13.78 -22.88 52.79
C PRO A 557 -14.44 -24.07 53.49
N SER A 558 -13.71 -25.19 53.53
CA SER A 558 -13.99 -26.32 54.42
C SER A 558 -13.79 -25.93 55.87
#